data_AF-A0A4U6C4N2-F1
#
_entry.id   AF-A0A4U6C4N2-F1
#
_cell.length_a   1.000
_cell.length_b   1.000
_cell.length_c   1.000
_cell.angle_alpha   90.00
_cell.angle_beta   90.00
_cell.angle_gamma   90.00
#
_symmetry.space_group_name_H-M   'P 1'
#
loop_
_entity.id
_entity.type
_entity.pdbx_description
1 polymer ?
#
loop_
_entity_poly.entity_id
_entity_poly.type
_entity_poly.pdbx_seq_one_letter_code
_entity_poly.pdbx_strand_id
1 'polypeptide(L)'
;MRRPLRKESGLRADAGRLRPRAHGQSSRPLSSQPGTGARHGGTRRRVIVNIASINGKLGSPIVPYGTSKAGLIGLTRSLARTLAPYNIRVNAIAPGTIDTPMAAGVDPVQMERQMFNVAMERVGAPREIATVVRFLASDEASYMTGSIVDVAGGWMS
;
A
#
# COMPACT_ATOMS: atom_id res chain seq x y z
N MET A 1 1.50 -7.92 -61.85
CA MET A 1 0.36 -7.33 -62.59
C MET A 1 -0.29 -6.26 -61.71
N ARG A 2 -0.73 -5.14 -62.32
CA ARG A 2 -0.98 -3.81 -61.71
C ARG A 2 -2.36 -3.69 -61.00
N ARG A 3 -2.47 -2.78 -60.02
CA ARG A 3 -3.73 -2.25 -59.41
C ARG A 3 -4.62 -1.53 -60.43
N PRO A 4 -5.94 -1.32 -60.15
CA PRO A 4 -6.45 -0.05 -59.54
C PRO A 4 -7.63 -0.28 -58.55
N LEU A 5 -7.81 0.44 -57.42
CA LEU A 5 -8.29 1.81 -57.13
C LEU A 5 -9.74 2.19 -57.50
N ARG A 6 -10.58 2.24 -56.44
CA ARG A 6 -11.72 3.11 -56.08
C ARG A 6 -12.95 3.27 -57.01
N LYS A 7 -14.14 3.18 -56.38
CA LYS A 7 -15.17 4.23 -56.40
C LYS A 7 -16.00 4.24 -55.12
N GLU A 8 -16.28 5.45 -54.65
CA GLU A 8 -17.06 5.80 -53.45
C GLU A 8 -18.57 5.75 -53.72
N SER A 9 -19.37 5.53 -52.68
CA SER A 9 -20.76 5.99 -52.60
C SER A 9 -21.08 6.44 -51.18
N GLY A 10 -21.32 7.74 -51.03
CA GLY A 10 -21.56 8.39 -49.75
C GLY A 10 -23.02 8.32 -49.31
N LEU A 11 -23.23 8.39 -48.00
CA LEU A 11 -24.47 8.90 -47.40
C LEU A 11 -24.14 9.82 -46.22
N ARG A 12 -24.13 11.11 -46.54
CA ARG A 12 -24.74 12.26 -45.83
C ARG A 12 -24.77 12.22 -44.29
N ALA A 13 -23.88 12.99 -43.67
CA ALA A 13 -24.05 13.50 -42.31
C ALA A 13 -24.76 14.87 -42.36
N ASP A 14 -25.96 14.93 -41.80
CA ASP A 14 -26.74 16.15 -41.62
C ASP A 14 -26.42 16.75 -40.23
N ALA A 15 -25.60 17.81 -40.23
CA ALA A 15 -25.23 18.56 -39.03
C ALA A 15 -26.32 19.59 -38.71
N GLY A 16 -27.45 19.11 -38.20
CA GLY A 16 -28.54 19.92 -37.68
C GLY A 16 -28.22 20.51 -36.30
N ARG A 17 -28.20 21.84 -36.22
CA ARG A 17 -28.09 22.68 -35.03
C ARG A 17 -28.96 22.17 -33.86
N LEU A 18 -28.34 21.78 -32.76
CA LEU A 18 -29.00 21.66 -31.45
C LEU A 18 -28.50 22.79 -30.55
N ARG A 19 -29.41 23.71 -30.24
CA ARG A 19 -29.23 24.83 -29.31
C ARG A 19 -29.05 24.30 -27.87
N PRO A 20 -28.26 24.96 -27.02
CA PRO A 20 -28.08 24.52 -25.63
C PRO A 20 -29.35 24.78 -24.82
N ARG A 21 -29.92 23.74 -24.22
CA ARG A 21 -30.94 23.89 -23.17
C ARG A 21 -30.22 24.17 -21.84
N ALA A 22 -30.43 25.38 -21.33
CA ALA A 22 -30.07 25.77 -19.99
C ALA A 22 -30.88 24.93 -18.99
N HIS A 23 -30.23 23.95 -18.35
CA HIS A 23 -30.75 23.35 -17.13
C HIS A 23 -30.40 24.28 -15.97
N GLY A 24 -31.42 24.95 -15.45
CA GLY A 24 -31.37 25.65 -14.17
C GLY A 24 -31.00 24.67 -13.07
N GLN A 25 -29.73 24.67 -12.68
CA GLN A 25 -29.29 24.01 -11.46
C GLN A 25 -29.75 24.89 -10.30
N SER A 26 -30.83 24.45 -9.67
CA SER A 26 -31.27 24.91 -8.36
C SER A 26 -30.08 24.83 -7.40
N SER A 27 -29.53 25.98 -7.06
CA SER A 27 -28.52 26.18 -6.03
C SER A 27 -29.14 25.90 -4.66
N ARG A 28 -29.25 24.62 -4.31
CA ARG A 28 -29.41 24.22 -2.92
C ARG A 28 -28.05 24.40 -2.25
N PRO A 29 -27.90 25.29 -1.25
CA PRO A 29 -26.68 25.32 -0.46
C PRO A 29 -26.53 23.94 0.17
N LEU A 30 -25.34 23.33 0.06
CA LEU A 30 -24.99 22.18 0.87
C LEU A 30 -25.17 22.63 2.31
N SER A 31 -26.27 22.21 2.93
CA SER A 31 -26.47 22.27 4.37
C SER A 31 -25.22 21.63 4.99
N SER A 32 -24.46 22.45 5.70
CA SER A 32 -23.36 22.04 6.56
C SER A 32 -23.78 20.85 7.39
N GLN A 33 -23.37 19.66 6.97
CA GLN A 33 -23.44 18.47 7.80
C GLN A 33 -22.76 18.83 9.13
N PRO A 34 -23.42 18.66 10.28
CA PRO A 34 -22.82 18.96 11.57
C PRO A 34 -21.55 18.14 11.69
N GLY A 35 -20.42 18.83 11.87
CA GLY A 35 -19.17 18.18 12.23
C GLY A 35 -19.42 17.31 13.45
N THR A 36 -19.44 16.00 13.27
CA THR A 36 -19.43 15.03 14.35
C THR A 36 -18.02 15.03 14.94
N GLY A 37 -17.73 16.13 15.64
CA GLY A 37 -16.68 16.24 16.62
C GLY A 37 -16.99 15.31 17.78
N ALA A 38 -16.85 14.01 17.56
CA ALA A 38 -16.55 13.10 18.65
C ALA A 38 -15.08 13.35 19.03
N ARG A 39 -14.85 14.43 19.78
CA ARG A 39 -13.64 14.60 20.58
C ARG A 39 -13.62 13.42 21.55
N HIS A 40 -12.97 12.34 21.14
CA HIS A 40 -12.67 11.24 22.03
C HIS A 40 -11.70 11.78 23.09
N GLY A 41 -12.27 12.22 24.21
CA GLY A 41 -11.55 12.47 25.44
C GLY A 41 -10.84 11.17 25.85
N GLY A 42 -9.50 11.22 25.85
CA GLY A 42 -8.65 10.11 26.24
C GLY A 42 -7.39 10.06 25.36
N THR A 43 -6.25 10.30 26.00
CA THR A 43 -4.86 10.20 25.50
C THR A 43 -4.46 8.76 25.12
N ARG A 44 -5.37 7.95 24.57
CA ARG A 44 -5.06 6.58 24.19
C ARG A 44 -4.33 6.58 22.87
N ARG A 45 -3.11 6.03 22.85
CA ARG A 45 -2.38 5.73 21.61
C ARG A 45 -3.22 4.80 20.76
N ARG A 46 -3.52 5.24 19.53
CA ARG A 46 -4.22 4.44 18.54
C ARG A 46 -3.27 4.23 17.38
N VAL A 47 -2.72 3.02 17.33
CA VAL A 47 -1.70 2.66 16.35
C VAL A 47 -2.03 1.29 15.80
N ILE A 48 -1.95 1.16 14.48
CA ILE A 48 -2.01 -0.11 13.78
C ILE A 48 -0.62 -0.34 13.18
N VAL A 49 -0.02 -1.49 13.48
CA VAL A 49 1.25 -1.93 12.89
C VAL A 49 1.01 -3.24 12.14
N ASN A 50 1.05 -3.17 10.82
CA ASN A 50 0.90 -4.33 9.95
C ASN A 50 2.24 -5.04 9.75
N ILE A 51 2.20 -6.38 9.66
CA ILE A 51 3.38 -7.20 9.37
C ILE A 51 3.37 -7.60 7.88
N ALA A 52 4.04 -6.82 7.05
CA ALA A 52 4.24 -7.10 5.62
C ALA A 52 5.40 -8.10 5.43
N SER A 53 6.19 -7.93 4.36
CA SER A 53 7.40 -8.70 4.08
C SER A 53 8.18 -8.02 2.95
N ILE A 54 9.51 -8.20 2.91
CA ILE A 54 10.32 -7.79 1.75
C ILE A 54 9.82 -8.44 0.45
N ASN A 55 9.28 -9.66 0.53
CA ASN A 55 8.68 -10.37 -0.61
C ASN A 55 7.37 -9.73 -1.09
N GLY A 56 6.74 -8.88 -0.28
CA GLY A 56 5.62 -8.05 -0.74
C GLY A 56 6.04 -6.86 -1.59
N LYS A 57 7.32 -6.46 -1.52
CA LYS A 57 7.91 -5.38 -2.31
C LYS A 57 8.61 -5.90 -3.57
N LEU A 58 9.37 -6.97 -3.41
CA LEU A 58 10.23 -7.53 -4.47
C LEU A 58 9.54 -8.63 -5.28
N GLY A 59 8.41 -9.14 -4.79
CA GLY A 59 7.78 -10.35 -5.34
C GLY A 59 8.22 -11.60 -4.60
N SER A 60 7.47 -12.69 -4.82
CA SER A 60 7.63 -13.97 -4.11
C SER A 60 7.37 -15.11 -5.09
N PRO A 61 8.15 -16.20 -5.05
CA PRO A 61 7.80 -17.43 -5.76
C PRO A 61 6.54 -18.09 -5.14
N ILE A 62 6.26 -17.80 -3.86
CA ILE A 62 5.01 -18.20 -3.20
C ILE A 62 3.97 -17.13 -3.52
N VAL A 63 3.25 -17.30 -4.64
CA VAL A 63 2.35 -16.28 -5.20
C VAL A 63 1.31 -15.76 -4.19
N PRO A 64 0.51 -16.61 -3.49
CA PRO A 64 -0.48 -16.11 -2.54
C PRO A 64 0.15 -15.32 -1.39
N TYR A 65 1.32 -15.75 -0.92
CA TYR A 65 2.05 -15.06 0.12
C TYR A 65 2.52 -13.68 -0.35
N GLY A 66 3.19 -13.60 -1.49
CA GLY A 66 3.65 -12.34 -2.09
C GLY A 66 2.50 -11.36 -2.31
N THR A 67 1.40 -11.83 -2.93
CA THR A 67 0.19 -11.02 -3.14
C THR A 67 -0.40 -10.51 -1.84
N SER A 68 -0.54 -11.37 -0.81
CA SER A 68 -1.08 -10.95 0.48
C SER A 68 -0.22 -9.88 1.15
N LYS A 69 1.12 -10.03 1.11
CA LYS A 69 2.06 -9.09 1.74
C LYS A 69 2.17 -7.78 0.95
N ALA A 70 2.06 -7.81 -0.37
CA ALA A 70 1.90 -6.62 -1.20
C ALA A 70 0.57 -5.89 -0.90
N GLY A 71 -0.52 -6.66 -0.71
CA GLY A 71 -1.82 -6.14 -0.30
C GLY A 71 -1.76 -5.40 1.03
N LEU A 72 -1.02 -5.92 2.03
CA LEU A 72 -0.81 -5.23 3.31
C LEU A 72 -0.08 -3.89 3.16
N ILE A 73 0.83 -3.75 2.20
CA ILE A 73 1.50 -2.48 1.91
C ILE A 73 0.50 -1.44 1.37
N GLY A 74 -0.34 -1.84 0.42
CA GLY A 74 -1.42 -0.99 -0.10
C GLY A 74 -2.42 -0.62 0.98
N LEU A 75 -2.88 -1.61 1.76
CA LEU A 75 -3.82 -1.44 2.87
C LEU A 75 -3.31 -0.42 3.89
N THR A 76 -2.03 -0.52 4.28
CA THR A 76 -1.39 0.38 5.23
C THR A 76 -1.46 1.84 4.76
N ARG A 77 -1.12 2.09 3.50
CA ARG A 77 -1.13 3.44 2.90
C ARG A 77 -2.55 4.00 2.79
N SER A 78 -3.51 3.16 2.41
CA SER A 78 -4.93 3.56 2.32
C SER A 78 -5.50 3.89 3.70
N LEU A 79 -5.34 3.00 4.67
CA LEU A 79 -5.83 3.21 6.04
C LEU A 79 -5.16 4.41 6.72
N ALA A 80 -3.87 4.66 6.47
CA ALA A 80 -3.20 5.85 7.00
C ALA A 80 -3.91 7.15 6.60
N ARG A 81 -4.37 7.26 5.35
CA ARG A 81 -5.10 8.44 4.86
C ARG A 81 -6.50 8.53 5.45
N THR A 82 -7.21 7.41 5.51
CA THR A 82 -8.60 7.35 6.01
C THR A 82 -8.69 7.56 7.52
N LEU A 83 -7.71 7.07 8.27
CA LEU A 83 -7.76 7.06 9.74
C LEU A 83 -7.00 8.21 10.41
N ALA A 84 -6.19 8.97 9.68
CA ALA A 84 -5.48 10.13 10.20
C ALA A 84 -6.41 11.19 10.87
N PRO A 85 -7.60 11.54 10.32
CA PRO A 85 -8.52 12.47 10.98
C PRO A 85 -9.01 12.01 12.36
N TYR A 86 -8.92 10.71 12.65
CA TYR A 86 -9.28 10.10 13.93
C TYR A 86 -8.08 9.95 14.89
N ASN A 87 -6.94 10.57 14.56
CA ASN A 87 -5.69 10.46 15.28
C ASN A 87 -5.21 9.01 15.45
N ILE A 88 -5.39 8.19 14.39
CA ILE A 88 -4.90 6.81 14.34
C ILE A 88 -3.75 6.73 13.34
N ARG A 89 -2.59 6.27 13.81
CA ARG A 89 -1.43 6.04 12.94
C ARG A 89 -1.44 4.62 12.42
N VAL A 90 -1.13 4.44 11.14
CA VAL A 90 -1.08 3.11 10.51
C VAL A 90 0.24 2.96 9.78
N ASN A 91 1.08 2.04 10.22
CA ASN A 91 2.37 1.75 9.57
C ASN A 91 2.51 0.25 9.33
N ALA A 92 3.49 -0.13 8.54
CA ALA A 92 3.89 -1.52 8.40
C ALA A 92 5.37 -1.68 8.59
N ILE A 93 5.77 -2.88 8.98
CA ILE A 93 7.14 -3.35 8.83
C ILE A 93 7.21 -4.40 7.72
N ALA A 94 8.31 -4.41 6.98
CA ALA A 94 8.63 -5.41 5.96
C ALA A 94 9.88 -6.19 6.40
N PRO A 95 9.71 -7.30 7.14
CA PRO A 95 10.83 -8.15 7.52
C PRO A 95 11.46 -8.84 6.31
N GLY A 96 12.79 -9.03 6.38
CA GLY A 96 13.51 -10.02 5.58
C GLY A 96 13.36 -11.42 6.15
N THR A 97 14.39 -12.26 6.02
CA THR A 97 14.41 -13.58 6.65
C THR A 97 14.76 -13.47 8.12
N ILE A 98 13.89 -14.00 8.98
CA ILE A 98 13.98 -13.93 10.44
C ILE A 98 14.02 -15.33 11.01
N ASP A 99 14.92 -15.55 11.98
CA ASP A 99 15.08 -16.80 12.70
C ASP A 99 13.80 -17.17 13.46
N THR A 100 13.02 -18.05 12.82
CA THR A 100 11.70 -18.51 13.26
C THR A 100 11.51 -19.94 12.75
N PRO A 101 10.56 -20.72 13.30
CA PRO A 101 10.26 -22.05 12.78
C PRO A 101 9.91 -22.07 11.28
N MET A 102 9.36 -20.98 10.75
CA MET A 102 9.11 -20.85 9.31
C MET A 102 10.40 -20.83 8.49
N ALA A 103 11.44 -20.12 8.97
CA ALA A 103 12.73 -20.07 8.31
C ALA A 103 13.49 -21.40 8.39
N ALA A 104 13.27 -22.20 9.45
CA ALA A 104 13.85 -23.53 9.59
C ALA A 104 13.36 -24.52 8.53
N GLY A 105 12.21 -24.27 7.89
CA GLY A 105 11.69 -25.07 6.78
C GLY A 105 12.22 -24.68 5.40
N VAL A 106 13.08 -23.66 5.31
CA VAL A 106 13.68 -23.22 4.05
C VAL A 106 14.87 -24.11 3.71
N ASP A 107 14.90 -24.62 2.48
CA ASP A 107 16.01 -25.41 1.97
C ASP A 107 17.36 -24.65 2.10
N PRO A 108 18.46 -25.32 2.51
CA PRO A 108 19.76 -24.66 2.72
C PRO A 108 20.29 -23.89 1.50
N VAL A 109 20.12 -24.42 0.28
CA VAL A 109 20.56 -23.74 -0.94
C VAL A 109 19.72 -22.50 -1.18
N GLN A 110 18.42 -22.58 -0.90
CA GLN A 110 17.53 -21.42 -0.99
C GLN A 110 17.85 -20.37 0.07
N MET A 111 18.24 -20.79 1.28
CA MET A 111 18.68 -19.89 2.36
C MET A 111 19.98 -19.17 1.98
N GLU A 112 20.98 -19.90 1.48
CA GLU A 112 22.25 -19.31 1.03
C GLU A 112 22.03 -18.25 -0.06
N ARG A 113 21.17 -18.54 -1.05
CA ARG A 113 20.77 -17.58 -2.09
C ARG A 113 20.06 -16.36 -1.52
N GLN A 114 19.28 -16.51 -0.46
CA GLN A 114 18.65 -15.38 0.21
C GLN A 114 19.71 -14.51 0.91
N MET A 115 20.64 -15.14 1.62
CA MET A 115 21.71 -14.42 2.35
C MET A 115 22.64 -13.65 1.42
N PHE A 116 22.89 -14.12 0.20
CA PHE A 116 23.62 -13.37 -0.82
C PHE A 116 23.00 -11.99 -1.11
N ASN A 117 21.68 -11.85 -0.95
CA ASN A 117 20.98 -10.60 -1.20
C ASN A 117 20.93 -9.69 0.04
N VAL A 118 21.31 -10.21 1.21
CA VAL A 118 21.25 -9.53 2.51
C VAL A 118 22.64 -8.99 2.84
N ALA A 119 22.82 -7.66 2.81
CA ALA A 119 24.12 -7.03 3.07
C ALA A 119 24.74 -7.38 4.43
N MET A 120 23.93 -7.70 5.43
CA MET A 120 24.40 -8.15 6.75
C MET A 120 24.77 -9.64 6.82
N GLU A 121 24.55 -10.40 5.75
CA GLU A 121 24.92 -11.83 5.61
C GLU A 121 24.44 -12.74 6.75
N ARG A 122 23.32 -12.38 7.38
CA ARG A 122 22.72 -13.14 8.47
C ARG A 122 21.20 -13.02 8.47
N VAL A 123 20.57 -14.01 9.07
CA VAL A 123 19.15 -13.90 9.44
C VAL A 123 18.96 -12.87 10.56
N GLY A 124 17.83 -12.18 10.52
CA GLY A 124 17.41 -11.30 11.62
C GLY A 124 16.86 -12.11 12.79
N ALA A 125 16.92 -11.55 14.00
CA ALA A 125 16.32 -12.13 15.19
C ALA A 125 14.89 -11.58 15.41
N PRO A 126 13.95 -12.36 15.98
CA PRO A 126 12.61 -11.87 16.32
C PRO A 126 12.61 -10.60 17.18
N ARG A 127 13.61 -10.43 18.06
CA ARG A 127 13.73 -9.22 18.89
C ARG A 127 13.98 -7.95 18.07
N GLU A 128 14.65 -8.06 16.93
CA GLU A 128 14.95 -6.92 16.05
C GLU A 128 13.65 -6.41 15.43
N ILE A 129 12.76 -7.33 15.02
CA ILE A 129 11.40 -7.02 14.57
C ILE A 129 10.57 -6.40 15.69
N ALA A 130 10.56 -7.02 16.88
CA ALA A 130 9.80 -6.53 18.03
C ALA A 130 10.21 -5.12 18.46
N THR A 131 11.51 -4.79 18.37
CA THR A 131 12.04 -3.46 18.69
C THR A 131 11.45 -2.39 17.78
N VAL A 132 11.38 -2.65 16.47
CA VAL A 132 10.79 -1.71 15.50
C VAL A 132 9.27 -1.59 15.69
N VAL A 133 8.57 -2.70 15.95
CA VAL A 133 7.14 -2.65 16.29
C VAL A 133 6.89 -1.78 17.53
N ARG A 134 7.69 -1.96 18.58
CA ARG A 134 7.62 -1.16 19.81
C ARG A 134 7.83 0.33 19.51
N PHE A 135 8.84 0.67 18.71
CA PHE A 135 9.08 2.05 18.29
C PHE A 135 7.88 2.64 17.53
N LEU A 136 7.35 1.94 16.52
CA LEU A 136 6.18 2.40 15.75
C LEU A 136 4.93 2.57 16.61
N ALA A 137 4.75 1.74 17.63
CA ALA A 137 3.67 1.82 18.61
C ALA A 137 3.87 2.93 19.67
N SER A 138 5.05 3.52 19.78
CA SER A 138 5.39 4.55 20.75
C SER A 138 5.05 5.97 20.27
N ASP A 139 5.22 6.96 21.15
CA ASP A 139 5.06 8.39 20.81
C ASP A 139 6.27 8.95 20.04
N GLU A 140 7.41 8.25 20.05
CA GLU A 140 8.60 8.62 19.27
C GLU A 140 8.32 8.55 17.76
N ALA A 141 7.36 7.72 17.34
CA ALA A 141 6.88 7.61 15.97
C ALA A 141 5.64 8.49 15.69
N SER A 142 5.42 9.57 16.46
CA SER A 142 4.20 10.39 16.42
C SER A 142 3.89 11.01 15.05
N TYR A 143 4.90 11.23 14.21
CA TYR A 143 4.74 11.75 12.85
C TYR A 143 4.81 10.68 11.74
N MET A 144 4.85 9.40 12.11
CA MET A 144 4.88 8.29 11.17
C MET A 144 3.47 7.72 10.97
N THR A 145 2.94 7.84 9.74
CA THR A 145 1.76 7.12 9.27
C THR A 145 1.88 6.88 7.76
N GLY A 146 1.45 5.71 7.30
CA GLY A 146 1.62 5.24 5.92
C GLY A 146 3.01 4.72 5.59
N SER A 147 3.93 4.70 6.57
CA SER A 147 5.31 4.24 6.38
C SER A 147 5.38 2.72 6.28
N ILE A 148 6.28 2.24 5.41
CA ILE A 148 6.65 0.83 5.29
C ILE A 148 8.13 0.74 5.67
N VAL A 149 8.43 0.22 6.85
CA VAL A 149 9.80 0.17 7.38
C VAL A 149 10.40 -1.19 7.06
N ASP A 150 11.46 -1.20 6.25
CA ASP A 150 12.18 -2.42 5.94
C ASP A 150 13.09 -2.81 7.11
N VAL A 151 12.93 -4.05 7.60
CA VAL A 151 13.76 -4.63 8.66
C VAL A 151 14.36 -5.92 8.11
N ALA A 152 15.27 -5.75 7.14
CA ALA A 152 15.68 -6.82 6.25
C ALA A 152 17.21 -6.94 6.08
N GLY A 153 18.01 -6.37 6.98
CA GLY A 153 19.47 -6.52 6.95
C GLY A 153 20.13 -6.01 5.66
N GLY A 154 19.51 -5.04 4.98
CA GLY A 154 19.98 -4.53 3.69
C GLY A 154 19.62 -5.42 2.50
N TRP A 155 18.54 -6.21 2.58
CA TRP A 155 18.03 -7.00 1.47
C TRP A 155 17.74 -6.12 0.24
N MET A 156 18.68 -6.11 -0.71
CA MET A 156 18.75 -5.26 -1.91
C MET A 156 17.88 -3.99 -1.84
N SER A 157 18.39 -2.99 -1.11
CA SER A 157 17.96 -1.59 -1.19
C SER A 157 18.63 -0.87 -2.34
#